data_AF-A0A9P6PI44-F1
#
_entry.id   AF-A0A9P6PI44-F1
#
_cell.length_a   1.000
_cell.length_b   1.000
_cell.length_c   1.000
_cell.angle_alpha   90.00
_cell.angle_beta   90.00
_cell.angle_gamma   90.00
#
_symmetry.space_group_name_H-M   'P 1'
#
loop_
_entity.id
_entity.type
_entity.pdbx_description
1 polymer ?
#
loop_
_entity_poly.entity_id
_entity_poly.type
_entity_poly.pdbx_seq_one_letter_code
_entity_poly.pdbx_strand_id
1 'polypeptide(L)'
;MKPDMMISFFLTQAEKLEQSLGVTVLRHSEKKPSGGEALEKHLAVPPTAVAFAGDRILTDVIFGNLNGNLTIWTRQIVTEEGDNKAAVWLRGLENRLVKYLQRLGVKPPPHSALQNKDTFVKEKY
;
A
#
# COMPACT_ATOMS: atom_id res chain seq x y z
N MET A 1 -28.17 0.90 -9.18
CA MET A 1 -27.59 2.13 -9.74
C MET A 1 -27.09 1.80 -11.15
N LYS A 2 -27.32 2.65 -12.16
CA LYS A 2 -26.86 2.37 -13.54
C LYS A 2 -25.32 2.37 -13.62
N PRO A 3 -24.68 1.53 -14.46
CA PRO A 3 -23.22 1.41 -14.54
C PRO A 3 -22.51 2.74 -14.80
N ASP A 4 -23.09 3.57 -15.67
CA ASP A 4 -22.52 4.85 -16.11
C ASP A 4 -22.44 5.88 -14.96
N MET A 5 -23.44 5.84 -14.08
CA MET A 5 -23.52 6.70 -12.90
C MET A 5 -22.50 6.28 -11.83
N MET A 6 -22.19 4.99 -11.76
CA MET A 6 -21.17 4.45 -10.85
C MET A 6 -19.77 4.88 -11.28
N ILE A 7 -19.46 4.77 -12.58
CA ILE A 7 -18.18 5.21 -13.14
C ILE A 7 -17.97 6.71 -12.94
N SER A 8 -18.98 7.53 -13.25
CA SER A 8 -18.91 8.98 -13.06
C SER A 8 -18.67 9.36 -11.60
N PHE A 9 -19.35 8.71 -10.65
CA PHE A 9 -19.15 8.97 -9.22
C PHE A 9 -17.71 8.68 -8.75
N PHE A 10 -17.11 7.57 -9.20
CA PHE A 10 -15.73 7.25 -8.84
C PHE A 10 -14.72 8.22 -9.45
N LEU A 11 -14.96 8.71 -10.67
CA LEU A 11 -14.10 9.70 -11.32
C LEU A 11 -14.13 11.04 -10.55
N THR A 12 -15.31 11.51 -10.15
CA THR A 12 -15.43 12.76 -9.38
C THR A 12 -14.78 12.66 -7.99
N GLN A 13 -14.81 11.48 -7.36
CA GLN A 13 -14.12 11.26 -6.08
C GLN A 13 -12.59 11.25 -6.24
N ALA A 14 -12.08 10.62 -7.30
CA ALA A 14 -10.66 10.59 -7.59
C ALA A 14 -10.11 12.00 -7.86
N GLU A 15 -10.79 12.80 -8.69
CA GLU A 15 -10.37 14.18 -8.99
C GLU A 15 -10.35 15.07 -7.73
N LYS A 16 -11.34 14.93 -6.85
CA LYS A 16 -11.37 15.66 -5.56
C LYS A 16 -10.20 15.26 -4.66
N LEU A 17 -9.82 13.99 -4.67
CA LEU A 17 -8.70 13.47 -3.88
C LEU A 17 -7.35 13.95 -4.44
N GLU A 18 -7.19 13.95 -5.76
CA GLU A 18 -6.00 14.50 -6.44
C GLU A 18 -5.83 15.99 -6.13
N GLN A 19 -6.91 16.76 -6.18
CA GLN A 19 -6.90 18.20 -5.87
C GLN A 19 -6.57 18.47 -4.40
N SER A 20 -7.06 17.65 -3.46
CA SER A 20 -6.84 17.90 -2.03
C SER A 20 -5.47 17.44 -1.54
N LEU A 21 -4.96 16.32 -2.05
CA LEU A 21 -3.68 15.74 -1.64
C LEU A 21 -2.50 16.20 -2.51
N GLY A 22 -2.76 16.73 -3.70
CA GLY A 22 -1.71 17.14 -4.65
C GLY A 22 -0.90 15.97 -5.23
N VAL A 23 -1.43 14.75 -5.14
CA VAL A 23 -0.79 13.52 -5.64
C VAL A 23 -1.66 12.84 -6.69
N THR A 24 -1.03 12.20 -7.66
CA THR A 24 -1.73 11.44 -8.70
C THR A 24 -2.43 10.21 -8.13
N VAL A 25 -3.69 10.01 -8.48
CA VAL A 25 -4.48 8.85 -8.08
C VAL A 25 -4.52 7.87 -9.24
N LEU A 26 -3.84 6.73 -9.07
CA LEU A 26 -3.86 5.66 -10.06
C LEU A 26 -5.25 5.02 -10.12
N ARG A 27 -5.90 5.14 -11.28
CA ARG A 27 -7.24 4.57 -11.54
C ARG A 27 -7.09 3.16 -12.06
N HIS A 28 -7.54 2.17 -11.30
CA HIS A 28 -7.50 0.76 -11.71
C HIS A 28 -8.83 0.06 -11.40
N SER A 29 -9.27 -0.81 -12.31
CA SER A 29 -10.51 -1.58 -12.19
C SER A 29 -10.37 -2.83 -11.32
N GLU A 30 -9.15 -3.38 -11.23
CA GLU A 30 -8.86 -4.55 -10.41
C GLU A 30 -8.59 -4.17 -8.96
N LYS A 31 -9.06 -4.97 -8.00
CA LYS A 31 -8.73 -4.75 -6.59
C LYS A 31 -7.36 -5.37 -6.27
N LYS A 32 -6.56 -4.68 -5.45
CA LYS A 32 -5.38 -5.27 -4.79
C LYS A 32 -5.81 -6.59 -4.10
N PRO A 33 -5.04 -7.69 -4.17
CA PRO A 33 -3.64 -7.78 -4.58
C PRO A 33 -3.37 -8.04 -6.07
N SER A 34 -4.37 -7.96 -6.95
CA SER A 34 -4.17 -8.01 -8.40
C SER A 34 -3.92 -6.60 -8.97
N GLY A 35 -3.31 -6.52 -10.16
CA GLY A 35 -3.11 -5.23 -10.87
C GLY A 35 -1.70 -4.65 -10.88
N GLY A 36 -0.64 -5.45 -10.62
CA GLY A 36 0.76 -5.02 -10.72
C GLY A 36 1.11 -4.44 -12.10
N GLU A 37 0.62 -5.06 -13.18
CA GLU A 37 0.87 -4.61 -14.55
C GLU A 37 0.38 -3.20 -14.86
N ALA A 38 -0.71 -2.76 -14.22
CA ALA A 38 -1.25 -1.41 -14.41
C ALA A 38 -0.31 -0.36 -13.84
N LEU A 39 0.35 -0.67 -12.73
CA LEU A 39 1.34 0.19 -12.10
C LEU A 39 2.62 0.26 -12.95
N GLU A 40 3.11 -0.89 -13.43
CA GLU A 40 4.31 -0.94 -14.28
C GLU A 40 4.12 -0.14 -15.57
N LYS A 41 2.95 -0.27 -16.22
CA LYS A 41 2.61 0.50 -17.42
C LYS A 41 2.49 2.00 -17.16
N HIS A 42 2.00 2.40 -15.98
CA HIS A 42 1.82 3.80 -15.64
C HIS A 42 3.13 4.50 -15.26
N LEU A 43 3.98 3.83 -14.47
CA LEU A 43 5.22 4.41 -13.98
C LEU A 43 6.41 4.22 -14.94
N ALA A 44 6.38 3.18 -15.78
CA ALA A 44 7.47 2.84 -16.73
C ALA A 44 8.87 2.77 -16.08
N VAL A 45 8.94 2.38 -14.80
CA VAL A 45 10.17 2.18 -14.02
C VAL A 45 10.26 0.71 -13.59
N PRO A 46 11.48 0.19 -13.33
CA PRO A 46 11.62 -1.15 -12.77
C PRO A 46 10.92 -1.25 -11.40
N PRO A 47 10.31 -2.41 -11.05
CA PRO A 47 9.58 -2.55 -9.79
C PRO A 47 10.43 -2.24 -8.55
N THR A 48 11.74 -2.51 -8.61
CA THR A 48 12.70 -2.21 -7.54
C THR A 48 12.89 -0.70 -7.27
N ALA A 49 12.48 0.16 -8.20
CA ALA A 49 12.50 1.62 -8.03
C ALA A 49 11.19 2.17 -7.44
N VAL A 50 10.21 1.32 -7.16
CA VAL A 50 8.91 1.72 -6.60
C VAL A 50 8.83 1.28 -5.15
N ALA A 51 8.29 2.15 -4.30
CA ALA A 51 8.02 1.87 -2.90
C ALA A 51 6.51 1.93 -2.60
N PHE A 52 6.01 0.94 -1.86
CA PHE A 52 4.66 0.87 -1.32
C PHE A 52 4.68 1.23 0.16
N ALA A 53 4.11 2.38 0.52
CA ALA A 53 3.89 2.77 1.91
C ALA A 53 2.41 2.57 2.28
N GLY A 54 2.16 1.78 3.32
CA GLY A 54 0.78 1.48 3.74
C GLY A 54 0.69 0.83 5.11
N ASP A 55 -0.50 0.89 5.67
CA ASP A 55 -0.82 0.47 7.04
C ASP A 55 -1.52 -0.90 7.10
N ARG A 56 -1.82 -1.51 5.95
CA ARG A 56 -2.41 -2.86 5.82
C ARG A 56 -1.40 -3.84 5.26
N ILE A 57 -1.22 -4.96 5.96
CA ILE A 57 -0.21 -5.95 5.59
C ILE A 57 -0.68 -6.76 4.37
N LEU A 58 -1.92 -7.25 4.41
CA LEU A 58 -2.43 -8.14 3.36
C LEU A 58 -2.64 -7.44 2.01
N THR A 59 -2.79 -6.12 2.00
CA THR A 59 -2.91 -5.34 0.77
C THR A 59 -1.58 -4.73 0.39
N ASP A 60 -1.09 -3.73 1.11
CA ASP A 60 -0.01 -2.88 0.61
C ASP A 60 1.36 -3.56 0.70
N VAL A 61 1.61 -4.26 1.81
CA VAL A 61 2.88 -4.97 2.02
C VAL A 61 2.95 -6.24 1.16
N ILE A 62 1.90 -7.06 1.14
CA ILE A 62 1.89 -8.27 0.30
C ILE A 62 1.93 -7.90 -1.18
N PHE A 63 1.15 -6.91 -1.62
CA PHE A 63 1.16 -6.47 -3.02
C PHE A 63 2.54 -6.00 -3.46
N GLY A 64 3.19 -5.11 -2.69
CA GLY A 64 4.52 -4.64 -3.04
C GLY A 64 5.55 -5.77 -3.05
N ASN A 65 5.51 -6.68 -2.07
CA ASN A 65 6.43 -7.81 -2.02
C ASN A 65 6.24 -8.78 -3.20
N LEU A 66 5.00 -9.05 -3.62
CA LEU A 66 4.70 -9.93 -4.75
C LEU A 66 5.18 -9.34 -6.09
N ASN A 67 5.19 -8.02 -6.23
CA ASN A 67 5.63 -7.33 -7.44
C ASN A 67 7.11 -6.91 -7.38
N GLY A 68 7.86 -7.27 -6.33
CA GLY A 68 9.28 -6.94 -6.20
C GLY A 68 9.55 -5.46 -5.88
N ASN A 69 8.58 -4.76 -5.30
CA ASN A 69 8.71 -3.38 -4.83
C ASN A 69 9.27 -3.32 -3.40
N LEU A 70 9.80 -2.15 -3.02
CA LEU A 70 10.12 -1.86 -1.63
C LEU A 70 8.81 -1.68 -0.84
N THR A 71 8.69 -2.27 0.34
CA THR A 71 7.50 -2.10 1.20
C THR A 71 7.83 -1.40 2.51
N ILE A 72 7.06 -0.37 2.84
CA ILE A 72 7.16 0.44 4.04
C ILE A 72 5.85 0.27 4.82
N TRP A 73 5.90 -0.55 5.85
CA TRP A 73 4.73 -0.78 6.70
C TRP A 73 4.63 0.30 7.78
N THR A 74 3.60 1.15 7.68
CA THR A 74 3.32 2.19 8.67
C THR A 74 2.47 1.60 9.80
N ARG A 75 2.97 1.70 11.03
CA ARG A 75 2.26 1.19 12.22
C ARG A 75 1.22 2.17 12.78
N GLN A 76 1.37 3.46 12.44
CA GLN A 76 0.41 4.48 12.83
C GLN A 76 -0.75 4.46 11.83
N ILE A 77 -1.95 4.23 12.36
CA ILE A 77 -3.18 4.25 11.58
C ILE A 77 -3.57 5.72 11.40
N VAL A 78 -3.82 6.12 10.15
CA VAL A 78 -4.17 7.51 9.83
C VAL A 78 -5.59 7.84 10.31
N THR A 79 -6.55 6.90 10.16
CA THR A 79 -7.86 6.98 10.83
C THR A 79 -8.58 5.61 10.82
N GLU A 80 -9.40 5.33 11.83
CA GLU A 80 -10.32 4.17 11.86
C GLU A 80 -11.78 4.58 11.56
N GLU A 81 -12.04 5.87 11.43
CA GLU A 81 -13.37 6.42 11.15
C GLU A 81 -13.87 6.00 9.76
N GLY A 82 -14.90 5.14 9.75
CA GLY A 82 -15.53 4.63 8.53
C GLY A 82 -15.10 3.20 8.14
N ASP A 83 -14.13 2.59 8.83
CA ASP A 83 -13.78 1.20 8.58
C ASP A 83 -14.83 0.24 9.17
N ASN A 84 -15.20 -0.78 8.41
CA ASN A 84 -16.11 -1.81 8.89
C ASN A 84 -15.48 -2.53 10.11
N LYS A 85 -16.27 -2.87 11.13
CA LYS A 85 -15.80 -3.59 12.34
C LYS A 85 -15.01 -4.86 12.00
N ALA A 86 -15.38 -5.53 10.91
CA ALA A 86 -14.65 -6.69 10.39
C ALA A 86 -13.23 -6.35 9.90
N ALA A 87 -13.03 -5.18 9.27
CA ALA A 87 -11.72 -4.73 8.79
C ALA A 87 -10.78 -4.40 9.96
N VAL A 88 -11.30 -3.73 10.99
CA VAL A 88 -10.56 -3.45 12.24
C VAL A 88 -10.11 -4.75 12.91
N TRP A 89 -11.00 -5.74 12.98
CA TRP A 89 -10.67 -7.05 13.56
C TRP A 89 -9.62 -7.81 12.74
N LEU A 90 -9.77 -7.87 11.41
CA LEU A 90 -8.82 -8.53 10.52
C LEU A 90 -7.43 -7.89 10.65
N ARG A 91 -7.36 -6.56 10.69
CA ARG A 91 -6.12 -5.82 10.95
C ARG A 91 -5.47 -6.21 12.28
N GLY A 92 -6.28 -6.35 13.34
CA GLY A 92 -5.80 -6.83 14.63
C GLY A 92 -5.15 -8.21 14.55
N LEU A 93 -5.74 -9.13 13.79
CA LEU A 93 -5.16 -10.45 13.53
C LEU A 93 -3.87 -10.38 12.71
N GLU A 94 -3.84 -9.61 11.63
CA GLU A 94 -2.65 -9.40 10.80
C GLU A 94 -1.46 -8.95 11.64
N ASN A 95 -1.67 -7.94 12.48
CA ASN A 95 -0.65 -7.40 13.37
C ASN A 95 -0.13 -8.44 14.37
N ARG A 96 -1.01 -9.30 14.89
CA ARG A 96 -0.61 -10.39 15.79
C ARG A 96 0.19 -11.46 15.07
N LEU A 97 -0.23 -11.83 13.85
CA LEU A 97 0.47 -12.82 13.03
C LEU A 97 1.88 -12.33 12.68
N VAL A 98 2.03 -11.09 12.24
CA VAL A 98 3.35 -10.52 11.92
C VAL A 98 4.23 -10.45 13.16
N LYS A 99 3.72 -10.02 14.32
CA LYS A 99 4.48 -10.05 15.58
C LYS A 99 4.91 -11.47 15.96
N TYR A 100 4.05 -12.47 15.73
CA TYR A 100 4.39 -13.87 15.97
C TYR A 100 5.51 -14.35 15.04
N LEU A 101 5.41 -14.09 13.74
CA LEU A 101 6.45 -14.45 12.76
C LEU A 101 7.79 -13.75 13.06
N GLN A 102 7.75 -12.48 13.48
CA GLN A 102 8.95 -11.75 13.91
C GLN A 102 9.59 -12.38 15.15
N ARG A 103 8.79 -12.87 16.11
CA ARG A 103 9.31 -13.61 17.28
C ARG A 103 9.93 -14.95 16.91
N LEU A 104 9.45 -15.59 15.83
CA LEU A 104 10.06 -16.79 15.26
C LEU A 104 11.34 -16.49 14.45
N GLY A 105 11.74 -15.23 14.32
CA GLY A 105 12.94 -14.84 13.58
C GLY A 105 12.76 -14.79 12.06
N VAL A 106 11.52 -14.83 11.56
CA VAL A 106 11.22 -14.65 10.14
C VAL A 106 11.61 -13.23 9.74
N LYS A 107 12.51 -13.11 8.76
CA LYS A 107 12.96 -11.84 8.21
C LYS A 107 12.24 -11.56 6.89
N PRO A 108 11.97 -10.29 6.57
CA PRO A 108 11.46 -9.93 5.26
C PRO A 108 12.49 -10.25 4.17
N PRO A 109 12.06 -10.52 2.93
CA PRO A 109 12.97 -10.67 1.80
C PRO A 109 13.90 -9.46 1.66
N PRO A 110 15.19 -9.67 1.34
CA PRO A 110 16.10 -8.56 1.11
C PRO A 110 15.69 -7.78 -0.15
N HIS A 111 15.74 -6.46 -0.08
CA HIS A 111 15.47 -5.56 -1.20
C HIS A 111 16.72 -4.73 -1.50
N SER A 112 17.02 -4.50 -2.78
CA SER A 112 18.23 -3.77 -3.23
C SER A 112 18.34 -2.37 -2.60
N ALA A 113 17.20 -1.67 -2.50
CA ALA A 113 17.11 -0.35 -1.87
C ALA A 113 17.48 -0.31 -0.36
N LEU A 114 17.54 -1.46 0.32
CA LEU A 114 17.85 -1.54 1.76
C LEU A 114 19.29 -2.03 2.04
N GLN A 115 20.10 -2.27 1.01
CA GLN A 115 21.47 -2.79 1.19
C GLN A 115 22.41 -1.78 1.85
N ASN A 116 22.24 -0.50 1.55
CA ASN A 116 22.99 0.57 2.19
C ASN A 116 22.10 1.31 3.19
N LYS A 117 22.31 1.07 4.49
CA LYS A 117 21.51 1.75 5.52
C LYS A 117 21.91 3.22 5.71
N ASP A 118 23.09 3.61 5.25
CA ASP A 118 23.62 4.97 5.40
C ASP A 118 22.91 5.96 4.47
N THR A 119 22.12 5.48 3.51
CA THR A 119 21.29 6.33 2.64
C THR A 119 19.99 6.80 3.30
N PHE A 120 19.62 6.24 4.47
CA PHE A 120 18.40 6.64 5.17
C PHE A 120 18.68 7.77 6.15
N VAL A 121 18.10 8.94 5.91
CA VAL A 121 18.15 10.06 6.85
C VAL A 121 17.04 9.90 7.88
N LYS A 122 17.42 9.84 9.17
CA LYS A 122 16.46 9.89 10.27
C LYS A 122 16.19 11.35 10.61
N GLU A 123 15.07 11.88 10.13
CA GLU A 123 14.59 13.18 10.58
C GLU A 123 14.04 13.07 12.01
N LYS A 124 14.45 14.00 12.87
CA LYS A 124 13.88 14.16 14.22
C LYS A 124 12.69 15.11 14.07
N TYR A 125 11.49 14.54 14.17
CA TYR A 125 10.25 15.28 14.39
C TYR A 125 9.96 15.36 15.90
#